data_AF-A0AAP5IC92-F1
#
_entry.id   AF-A0AAP5IC92-F1
#
_cell.length_a   1.000
_cell.length_b   1.000
_cell.length_c   1.000
_cell.angle_alpha   90.00
_cell.angle_beta   90.00
_cell.angle_gamma   90.00
#
_symmetry.space_group_name_H-M   'P 1'
#
loop_
_entity.id
_entity.type
_entity.pdbx_description
1 polymer ?
#
loop_
_entity_poly.entity_id
_entity_poly.type
_entity_poly.pdbx_seq_one_letter_code
_entity_poly.pdbx_strand_id
1 'polypeptide(L)' 'MTKTISTQHLSPEAINQLVNHLPDYIKAALLKKSTELECSLEATIEMAISSFLDEEAFSFEDCLLAQRLKDGNE' A
#
# COMPACT_ATOMS: atom_id res chain seq x y z
N MET A 1 -26.31 -8.52 -10.08
CA MET A 1 -25.24 -9.52 -9.88
C MET A 1 -24.52 -9.16 -8.60
N THR A 2 -24.85 -9.82 -7.49
CA THR A 2 -24.17 -9.60 -6.21
C THR A 2 -22.79 -10.26 -6.30
N LYS A 3 -21.77 -9.47 -6.65
CA LYS A 3 -20.37 -9.89 -6.58
C LYS A 3 -20.12 -10.21 -5.10
N THR A 4 -20.13 -11.48 -4.75
CA THR A 4 -19.62 -11.95 -3.47
C THR A 4 -18.16 -11.57 -3.48
N ILE A 5 -17.82 -10.46 -2.82
CA ILE A 5 -16.44 -10.14 -2.48
C ILE A 5 -16.04 -11.22 -1.49
N SER A 6 -15.59 -12.38 -1.98
CA SER A 6 -14.73 -13.23 -1.18
C SER A 6 -13.58 -12.31 -0.79
N THR A 7 -13.45 -12.03 0.50
CA THR A 7 -12.31 -11.32 1.05
C THR A 7 -11.09 -12.21 0.85
N GLN A 8 -10.51 -12.12 -0.35
CA GLN A 8 -9.31 -12.85 -0.72
C GLN A 8 -8.15 -12.15 -0.04
N HIS A 9 -7.82 -12.63 1.15
CA HIS A 9 -6.62 -12.25 1.87
C HIS A 9 -5.44 -13.05 1.34
N LEU A 10 -4.25 -12.47 1.42
CA LEU A 10 -3.01 -13.21 1.22
C LEU A 10 -2.90 -14.25 2.33
N SER A 11 -2.43 -15.45 1.98
CA SER A 11 -2.19 -16.47 3.00
C SER A 11 -1.08 -15.98 3.95
N PRO A 12 -1.11 -16.36 5.24
CA PRO A 12 -0.04 -16.02 6.17
C PRO A 12 1.35 -16.48 5.67
N GLU A 13 1.41 -17.60 4.96
CA GLU A 13 2.64 -18.09 4.33
C GLU A 13 3.16 -17.13 3.26
N ALA A 14 2.29 -16.67 2.36
CA ALA A 14 2.67 -15.73 1.30
C ALA A 14 3.14 -14.39 1.87
N ILE A 15 2.48 -13.88 2.92
CA ILE A 15 2.90 -12.64 3.58
C ILE A 15 4.29 -12.82 4.22
N ASN A 16 4.52 -13.93 4.91
CA ASN A 16 5.84 -14.20 5.51
C ASN A 16 6.95 -14.28 4.44
N GLN A 17 6.69 -14.97 3.32
CA GLN A 17 7.66 -15.01 2.22
C GLN A 17 7.93 -13.61 1.64
N LEU A 18 6.88 -12.83 1.39
CA LEU A 18 7.01 -11.45 0.91
C LEU A 18 7.89 -10.63 1.85
N VAL A 19 7.54 -10.60 3.15
CA VAL A 19 8.28 -9.87 4.18
C VAL A 19 9.72 -10.31 4.21
N ASN A 20 10.02 -11.61 4.20
CA ASN A 20 11.39 -12.12 4.28
C ASN A 20 12.29 -11.60 3.15
N HIS A 21 11.73 -11.44 1.94
CA HIS A 21 12.46 -10.94 0.77
C HIS A 21 12.55 -9.41 0.68
N LEU A 22 11.86 -8.66 1.55
CA LEU A 22 11.97 -7.20 1.55
C LEU A 22 13.30 -6.71 2.15
N PRO A 23 13.86 -5.60 1.63
CA PRO A 23 14.94 -4.88 2.29
C PRO A 23 14.56 -4.42 3.71
N ASP A 24 15.54 -4.32 4.60
CA ASP A 24 15.32 -3.99 6.01
C ASP A 24 14.62 -2.64 6.23
N TYR A 25 14.90 -1.65 5.38
CA TYR A 25 14.24 -0.35 5.49
C TYR A 25 12.73 -0.43 5.22
N ILE A 26 12.30 -1.32 4.33
CA ILE A 26 10.87 -1.53 4.03
C ILE A 26 10.22 -2.28 5.19
N LYS A 27 10.87 -3.32 5.72
CA LYS A 27 10.38 -4.06 6.89
C LYS A 27 10.16 -3.12 8.08
N ALA A 28 11.14 -2.27 8.37
CA ALA A 28 11.05 -1.29 9.45
C ALA A 28 9.90 -0.28 9.24
N ALA A 29 9.70 0.20 8.00
CA ALA A 29 8.61 1.10 7.67
C ALA A 29 7.23 0.43 7.85
N LEU A 30 7.07 -0.81 7.41
CA LEU A 30 5.83 -1.58 7.59
C LEU A 30 5.53 -1.85 9.07
N LEU A 31 6.53 -2.24 9.86
CA LEU A 31 6.37 -2.45 11.31
C LEU A 31 5.99 -1.16 12.03
N LYS A 32 6.63 -0.04 11.67
CA LYS A 32 6.29 1.27 12.20
C LYS A 32 4.83 1.62 11.88
N LYS A 33 4.40 1.42 10.64
CA LYS A 33 3.01 1.69 10.25
C LYS A 33 2.00 0.78 10.93
N SER A 34 2.32 -0.50 11.09
CA SER A 34 1.51 -1.46 11.85
C SER A 34 1.29 -0.99 13.29
N THR A 35 2.34 -0.46 13.93
CA THR A 35 2.24 0.11 15.28
C THR A 35 1.38 1.37 15.31
N GLU A 36 1.58 2.28 14.35
CA GLU A 36 0.82 3.55 14.27
C GLU A 36 -0.67 3.34 13.97
N LEU A 37 -1.02 2.29 13.22
CA LEU A 37 -2.39 1.94 12.84
C LEU A 37 -3.04 0.93 13.81
N GLU A 38 -2.31 0.50 14.85
CA GLU A 38 -2.75 -0.49 15.84
C GLU A 38 -3.30 -1.78 15.19
N CYS A 39 -2.66 -2.24 14.11
CA CYS A 39 -3.08 -3.42 13.36
C CYS A 39 -1.91 -4.38 13.13
N SER A 40 -2.21 -5.60 12.66
CA SER A 40 -1.16 -6.60 12.41
C SER A 40 -0.27 -6.19 11.23
N LEU A 41 0.93 -6.78 11.17
CA LEU A 41 1.85 -6.56 10.05
C LEU A 41 1.21 -7.03 8.73
N GLU A 42 0.49 -8.15 8.77
CA GLU A 42 -0.26 -8.71 7.65
C GLU A 42 -1.32 -7.71 7.14
N ALA A 43 -2.15 -7.17 8.04
CA ALA A 43 -3.17 -6.19 7.69
C ALA A 43 -2.56 -4.91 7.12
N THR A 44 -1.41 -4.49 7.64
CA THR A 44 -0.67 -3.32 7.13
C THR A 44 -0.18 -3.56 5.70
N ILE A 45 0.34 -4.75 5.42
CA ILE A 45 0.84 -5.11 4.08
C ILE A 45 -0.31 -5.18 3.08
N GLU A 46 -1.41 -5.84 3.44
CA GLU A 46 -2.58 -5.91 2.56
C GLU A 46 -3.16 -4.54 2.28
N MET A 47 -3.23 -3.68 3.30
CA MET A 47 -3.72 -2.31 3.16
C MET A 47 -2.77 -1.46 2.30
N ALA A 48 -1.46 -1.61 2.45
CA ALA A 48 -0.48 -0.93 1.60
C ALA A 48 -0.60 -1.36 0.13
N ILE A 49 -0.75 -2.65 -0.14
CA ILE A 49 -0.94 -3.18 -1.50
C ILE A 49 -2.28 -2.71 -2.06
N SER A 50 -3.37 -2.81 -1.28
CA SER A 50 -4.70 -2.39 -1.70
C SER A 50 -4.74 -0.90 -2.00
N SER A 51 -4.13 -0.08 -1.15
CA SER A 51 -4.02 1.37 -1.36
C SER A 51 -3.18 1.71 -2.58
N PHE A 52 -2.21 0.89 -2.96
CA PHE A 52 -1.41 1.12 -4.18
C PHE A 52 -2.17 0.72 -5.45
N LEU A 53 -3.01 -0.31 -5.37
CA LEU A 53 -3.80 -0.81 -6.49
C LEU A 53 -5.14 -0.09 -6.68
N ASP A 54 -5.51 0.79 -5.74
CA ASP A 54 -6.69 1.64 -5.85
C ASP A 54 -6.52 2.61 -7.03
N GLU A 55 -7.48 2.62 -7.96
CA GLU A 55 -7.46 3.49 -9.15
C GLU A 55 -7.57 4.98 -8.78
N GLU A 56 -8.07 5.28 -7.57
CA GLU A 56 -8.13 6.64 -7.04
C GLU A 56 -6.87 7.03 -6.25
N ALA A 57 -5.90 6.13 -6.11
CA ALA A 57 -4.63 6.44 -5.45
C ALA A 57 -3.80 7.41 -6.29
N PHE A 58 -3.22 8.42 -5.64
CA PHE A 58 -2.31 9.36 -6.29
C PHE A 58 -1.12 8.63 -6.89
N SER A 59 -1.05 8.60 -8.21
CA SER A 59 0.11 8.09 -8.92
C SER A 59 1.26 9.09 -8.87
N PHE A 60 2.45 8.61 -9.22
CA PHE A 60 3.60 9.49 -9.41
C PHE A 60 3.36 10.48 -10.56
N GLU A 61 2.59 10.08 -11.57
CA GLU A 61 2.23 10.92 -12.71
C GLU A 61 1.27 12.05 -12.29
N ASP A 62 0.37 11.78 -11.35
CA ASP A 62 -0.50 12.79 -10.73
C ASP A 62 0.31 13.83 -9.95
N CYS A 63 1.36 13.39 -9.25
CA CYS A 63 2.29 14.31 -8.59
C CYS A 63 3.00 15.24 -9.58
N LEU A 64 3.48 14.72 -10.72
CA LEU A 64 4.15 15.52 -11.75
C LEU A 64 3.18 16.46 -12.49
N LEU A 65 1.94 16.03 -12.72
CA LEU A 65 0.89 16.88 -13.29
C LEU A 65 0.54 18.03 -12.34
N ALA A 66 0.37 17.74 -11.04
CA ALA A 66 0.11 18.76 -10.03
C ALA A 66 1.24 19.79 -9.94
N GLN A 67 2.50 19.37 -10.05
CA GLN A 67 3.65 20.28 -10.10
C GLN A 67 3.62 21.18 -11.34
N ARG A 68 3.43 20.61 -12.54
CA ARG A 68 3.35 21.39 -13.79
C ARG A 68 2.23 22.42 -13.81
N LEU A 69 1.07 22.08 -13.23
CA LEU A 69 -0.05 23.02 -13.07
C LEU A 69 0.27 24.15 -12.09
N LYS A 70 1.07 23.87 -11.06
CA LYS A 70 1.53 24.87 -10.10
C LYS A 70 2.53 25.84 -10.75
N ASP A 71 3.44 25.35 -11.58
CA ASP A 71 4.47 26.16 -12.24
C ASP A 71 3.95 26.96 -13.45
N GLY A 72 2.84 26.54 -14.07
CA GLY A 72 2.23 27.23 -15.22
C GLY A 72 1.26 28.36 -14.87
N ASN A 73 1.05 28.64 -13.58
CA ASN A 73 0.18 29.70 -13.07
C ASN A 73 0.97 30.89 -12.43
N GLU A 74 2.30 30.92 -12.59
CA GLU A 74 3.18 32.09 -12.35
C GLU A 74 3.44 32.85 -13.66
#